data_AF-A0A662UFT1-F1
#
_entry.id   AF-A0A662UFT1-F1
#
_cell.length_a   1.000
_cell.length_b   1.000
_cell.length_c   1.000
_cell.angle_alpha   90.00
_cell.angle_beta   90.00
_cell.angle_gamma   90.00
#
_symmetry.space_group_name_H-M   'P 1'
#
loop_
_entity.id
_entity.type
_entity.pdbx_description
1 polymer ?
#
loop_
_entity_poly.entity_id
_entity_poly.type
_entity_poly.pdbx_seq_one_letter_code
_entity_poly.pdbx_strand_id
1 'polypeptide(L)'
;MSFEVWFSFTSRNILRLARNPVKAYEFIKDIVIKAEELGFNSIWFFDHLIPYPIASRDIVFEASTLLSNIATLTKRIKIGVLVFCNLFRYPTVLAKIASTIDNISGGRLIFDIGLCWYQKEFKQYGIPFPHYDERLKALEESLEIIIKSWIQDY
;
A
#
# COMPACT_ATOMS: atom_id res chain seq x y z
N MET A 1 -20.71 -9.80 -9.70
CA MET A 1 -20.55 -8.33 -9.71
C MET A 1 -19.58 -8.00 -8.59
N SER A 2 -18.37 -7.54 -8.89
CA SER A 2 -17.33 -7.20 -7.91
C SER A 2 -17.50 -5.76 -7.46
N PHE A 3 -17.51 -5.51 -6.15
CA PHE A 3 -17.57 -4.17 -5.59
C PHE A 3 -16.22 -3.80 -4.99
N GLU A 4 -15.73 -2.60 -5.30
CA GLU A 4 -14.45 -2.05 -4.83
C GLU A 4 -14.69 -0.78 -4.02
N VAL A 5 -13.88 -0.55 -2.99
CA VAL A 5 -13.88 0.69 -2.20
C VAL A 5 -12.58 1.45 -2.46
N TRP A 6 -12.73 2.72 -2.85
CA TRP A 6 -11.66 3.68 -3.09
C TRP A 6 -11.77 4.81 -2.06
N PHE A 7 -10.66 5.16 -1.40
CA PHE A 7 -10.65 6.24 -0.42
C PHE A 7 -10.25 7.57 -1.04
N SER A 8 -11.15 8.55 -0.92
CA SER A 8 -10.94 9.97 -1.20
C SER A 8 -11.51 10.77 -0.03
N PHE A 9 -10.66 11.50 0.71
CA PHE A 9 -11.00 12.17 1.97
C PHE A 9 -11.58 13.58 1.73
N THR A 10 -12.90 13.78 1.82
CA THR A 10 -13.50 15.11 1.55
C THR A 10 -14.53 15.64 2.57
N SER A 11 -14.75 15.02 3.74
CA SER A 11 -15.71 15.53 4.74
C SER A 11 -15.05 16.28 5.91
N ARG A 12 -15.63 17.43 6.31
CA ARG A 12 -15.06 18.35 7.33
C ARG A 12 -14.87 17.74 8.74
N ASN A 13 -15.65 16.72 9.11
CA ASN A 13 -15.48 16.01 10.39
C ASN A 13 -14.38 14.94 10.32
N ILE A 14 -14.17 14.34 9.15
CA ILE A 14 -13.07 13.40 8.90
C ILE A 14 -11.71 14.11 8.99
N LEU A 15 -11.63 15.39 8.59
CA LEU A 15 -10.41 16.20 8.68
C LEU A 15 -9.84 16.36 10.11
N ARG A 16 -10.65 16.19 11.17
CA ARG A 16 -10.17 16.19 12.56
C ARG A 16 -9.58 14.84 12.99
N LEU A 17 -10.14 13.72 12.51
CA LEU A 17 -9.58 12.37 12.70
C LEU A 17 -8.24 12.25 11.98
N ALA A 18 -8.12 12.85 10.80
CA ALA A 18 -6.92 12.88 9.98
C ALA A 18 -5.70 13.60 10.61
N ARG A 19 -5.82 14.17 11.82
CA ARG A 19 -4.70 14.80 12.55
C ARG A 19 -4.27 14.05 13.81
N ASN A 20 -4.94 12.94 14.16
CA ASN A 20 -4.56 12.08 15.27
C ASN A 20 -4.31 10.67 14.71
N PRO A 21 -3.07 10.17 14.70
CA PRO A 21 -2.74 8.89 14.06
C PRO A 21 -3.47 7.71 14.72
N VAL A 22 -3.69 7.72 16.03
CA VAL A 22 -4.45 6.65 16.70
C VAL A 22 -5.90 6.62 16.22
N LYS A 23 -6.55 7.80 16.16
CA LYS A 23 -7.94 7.87 15.67
C LYS A 23 -8.08 7.59 14.18
N ALA A 24 -7.10 7.99 13.38
CA ALA A 24 -7.05 7.68 11.95
C ALA A 24 -6.95 6.16 11.73
N TYR A 25 -6.09 5.48 12.50
CA TYR A 25 -5.97 4.03 12.45
C TYR A 25 -7.26 3.31 12.89
N GLU A 26 -7.87 3.70 14.02
CA GLU A 26 -9.14 3.08 14.45
C GLU A 26 -10.24 3.26 13.39
N PHE A 27 -10.30 4.43 12.74
CA PHE A 27 -11.23 4.66 11.63
C PHE A 27 -10.98 3.73 10.43
N ILE A 28 -9.72 3.55 10.02
CA ILE A 28 -9.34 2.61 8.96
C ILE A 28 -9.76 1.18 9.33
N LYS A 29 -9.45 0.75 10.56
CA LYS A 29 -9.80 -0.56 11.10
C LYS A 29 -11.31 -0.79 11.08
N ASP A 30 -12.10 0.19 11.52
CA ASP A 30 -13.57 0.10 11.51
C ASP A 30 -14.10 -0.08 10.08
N ILE A 31 -13.56 0.66 9.10
CA ILE A 31 -13.96 0.51 7.70
C ILE A 31 -13.57 -0.86 7.13
N VAL A 32 -12.37 -1.33 7.42
CA VAL A 32 -11.88 -2.65 6.98
C VAL A 32 -12.82 -3.75 7.48
N ILE A 33 -13.14 -3.74 8.77
CA ILE A 33 -14.05 -4.71 9.38
C ILE A 33 -15.43 -4.57 8.73
N LYS A 34 -15.91 -3.34 8.51
CA LYS A 34 -17.21 -3.12 7.92
C LYS A 34 -17.31 -3.60 6.46
N ALA A 35 -16.25 -3.40 5.69
CA ALA A 35 -16.18 -3.87 4.31
C ALA A 35 -16.23 -5.41 4.23
N GLU A 36 -15.52 -6.10 5.13
CA GLU A 36 -15.58 -7.56 5.27
C GLU A 36 -17.00 -8.04 5.64
N GLU A 37 -17.64 -7.41 6.63
CA GLU A 37 -19.01 -7.74 7.07
C GLU A 37 -20.03 -7.58 5.93
N LEU A 38 -19.88 -6.53 5.13
CA LEU A 38 -20.75 -6.23 4.00
C LEU A 38 -20.47 -7.09 2.76
N GLY A 39 -19.45 -7.95 2.80
CA GLY A 39 -19.14 -8.89 1.73
C GLY A 39 -18.44 -8.27 0.53
N PHE A 40 -17.72 -7.16 0.70
CA PHE A 40 -16.86 -6.62 -0.36
C PHE A 40 -15.76 -7.63 -0.73
N ASN A 41 -15.33 -7.59 -1.99
CA ASN A 41 -14.33 -8.53 -2.50
C ASN A 41 -12.90 -8.12 -2.16
N SER A 42 -12.63 -6.82 -2.10
CA SER A 42 -11.29 -6.28 -1.88
C SER A 42 -11.31 -4.90 -1.23
N ILE A 43 -10.26 -4.58 -0.49
CA ILE A 43 -9.95 -3.24 0.03
C ILE A 43 -8.56 -2.81 -0.43
N TRP A 44 -8.37 -1.52 -0.70
CA TRP A 44 -7.17 -1.01 -1.35
C TRP A 44 -6.53 0.16 -0.59
N PHE A 45 -5.20 0.15 -0.52
CA PHE A 45 -4.38 1.19 0.15
C PHE A 45 -3.28 1.69 -0.78
N PHE A 46 -2.95 2.98 -0.73
CA PHE A 46 -1.85 3.54 -1.53
C PHE A 46 -0.52 3.51 -0.76
N ASP A 47 0.61 3.35 -1.46
CA ASP A 47 1.97 3.39 -0.89
C ASP A 47 2.58 4.78 -1.05
N HIS A 48 1.86 5.84 -0.66
CA HIS A 48 2.46 7.17 -0.54
C HIS A 48 3.05 7.37 0.84
N LEU A 49 4.06 8.23 0.94
CA LEU A 49 4.67 8.60 2.23
C LEU A 49 4.16 9.94 2.76
N ILE A 50 3.49 10.71 1.91
CA ILE A 50 2.95 12.04 2.22
C ILE A 50 1.53 12.19 1.67
N PRO A 51 0.76 13.18 2.15
CA PRO A 51 -0.56 13.47 1.60
C PRO A 51 -0.53 13.79 0.10
N TYR A 52 -1.43 13.14 -0.63
CA TYR A 52 -1.61 13.24 -2.08
C TYR A 52 -3.11 13.12 -2.43
N PRO A 53 -3.64 13.83 -3.46
CA PRO A 53 -2.99 14.84 -4.32
C PRO A 53 -2.87 16.24 -3.71
N ILE A 54 -3.57 16.48 -2.61
CA ILE A 54 -3.62 17.79 -1.98
C ILE A 54 -2.66 17.80 -0.81
N ALA A 55 -1.74 18.77 -0.79
CA ALA A 55 -0.88 18.98 0.36
C ALA A 55 -1.73 19.31 1.58
N SER A 56 -1.66 18.47 2.60
CA SER A 56 -2.44 18.60 3.83
C SER A 56 -1.62 18.15 5.04
N ARG A 57 -2.26 18.08 6.20
CA ARG A 57 -1.71 17.46 7.41
C ARG A 57 -2.39 16.13 7.70
N ASP A 58 -2.97 15.52 6.68
CA ASP A 58 -3.64 14.23 6.84
C ASP A 58 -2.60 13.15 7.16
N ILE A 59 -2.98 12.20 8.00
CA ILE A 59 -2.12 11.05 8.32
C ILE A 59 -2.03 10.15 7.09
N VAL A 60 -0.80 9.85 6.70
CA VAL A 60 -0.47 8.81 5.72
C VAL A 60 0.35 7.75 6.43
N PHE A 61 -0.18 6.53 6.46
CA PHE A 61 0.53 5.39 7.02
C PHE A 61 1.39 4.75 5.92
N GLU A 62 2.56 4.24 6.32
CA GLU A 62 3.37 3.42 5.43
C GLU A 62 2.60 2.13 5.09
N ALA A 63 2.48 1.81 3.80
CA ALA A 63 1.53 0.80 3.35
C ALA A 63 1.86 -0.60 3.87
N SER A 64 3.12 -1.05 3.81
CA SER A 64 3.48 -2.44 4.15
C SER A 64 3.12 -2.80 5.59
N THR A 65 3.44 -1.89 6.53
CA THR A 65 3.14 -2.05 7.95
C THR A 65 1.64 -2.03 8.23
N LEU A 66 0.89 -1.13 7.58
CA LEU A 66 -0.57 -1.11 7.68
C LEU A 66 -1.19 -2.38 7.10
N LEU A 67 -0.81 -2.79 5.90
CA LEU A 67 -1.33 -3.99 5.23
C LEU A 67 -1.09 -5.25 6.06
N SER A 68 0.09 -5.40 6.67
CA SER A 68 0.39 -6.51 7.58
C SER A 68 -0.56 -6.55 8.79
N ASN A 69 -0.97 -5.40 9.31
CA ASN A 69 -1.97 -5.33 10.38
C ASN A 69 -3.37 -5.69 9.86
N ILE A 70 -3.80 -5.09 8.75
CA ILE A 70 -5.11 -5.32 8.13
C ILE A 70 -5.33 -6.80 7.78
N ALA A 71 -4.27 -7.50 7.36
CA ALA A 71 -4.28 -8.94 7.11
C ALA A 71 -4.80 -9.75 8.30
N THR A 72 -4.56 -9.31 9.53
CA THR A 72 -4.98 -10.02 10.75
C THR A 72 -6.44 -9.79 11.13
N LEU A 73 -7.02 -8.65 10.70
CA LEU A 73 -8.37 -8.21 11.07
C LEU A 73 -9.47 -8.88 10.26
N THR A 74 -9.10 -9.56 9.19
CA THR A 74 -9.99 -10.03 8.13
C THR A 74 -9.76 -11.50 7.83
N LYS A 75 -10.74 -12.18 7.23
CA LYS A 75 -10.64 -13.62 6.91
C LYS A 75 -10.91 -13.93 5.44
N ARG A 76 -11.63 -13.08 4.73
CA ARG A 76 -12.02 -13.30 3.32
C ARG A 76 -11.66 -12.16 2.38
N ILE A 77 -11.79 -10.90 2.81
CA ILE A 77 -11.60 -9.78 1.88
C ILE A 77 -10.16 -9.78 1.34
N LYS A 78 -9.99 -9.56 0.03
CA LYS A 78 -8.65 -9.40 -0.54
C LYS A 78 -8.08 -8.04 -0.15
N ILE A 79 -6.76 -7.98 -0.01
CA ILE A 79 -6.06 -6.79 0.46
C ILE A 79 -5.13 -6.36 -0.65
N GLY A 80 -5.44 -5.24 -1.29
CA GLY A 80 -4.66 -4.72 -2.40
C GLY A 80 -3.91 -3.44 -2.06
N VAL A 81 -2.91 -3.15 -2.88
CA VAL A 81 -2.09 -1.94 -2.82
C VAL A 81 -2.15 -1.22 -4.16
N LEU A 82 -2.28 0.12 -4.16
CA LEU A 82 -2.42 0.93 -5.36
C LEU A 82 -1.41 2.07 -5.38
N VAL A 83 -0.18 1.84 -5.82
CA VAL A 83 0.51 0.57 -6.04
C VAL A 83 1.81 0.66 -5.23
N PHE A 84 2.51 -0.45 -4.93
CA PHE A 84 3.81 -0.32 -4.28
C PHE A 84 4.74 0.54 -5.14
N CYS A 85 5.41 1.51 -4.53
CA CYS A 85 6.42 2.27 -5.21
C CYS A 85 7.73 1.46 -5.27
N ASN A 86 8.15 1.09 -6.47
CA ASN A 86 9.36 0.30 -6.75
C ASN A 86 10.64 0.86 -6.09
N LEU A 87 10.73 2.18 -5.91
CA LEU A 87 11.96 2.85 -5.49
C LEU A 87 12.07 3.10 -3.99
N PHE A 88 11.06 2.73 -3.19
CA PHE A 88 11.10 2.93 -1.75
C PHE A 88 11.90 1.86 -1.01
N ARG A 89 12.02 0.67 -1.59
CA ARG A 89 12.58 -0.51 -0.93
C ARG A 89 13.38 -1.31 -1.95
N TYR A 90 14.42 -2.01 -1.52
CA TYR A 90 15.10 -2.97 -2.38
C TYR A 90 14.12 -4.05 -2.85
N PRO A 91 14.20 -4.52 -4.11
CA PRO A 91 13.24 -5.48 -4.66
C PRO A 91 13.21 -6.80 -3.89
N THR A 92 14.36 -7.27 -3.39
CA THR A 92 14.44 -8.47 -2.55
C THR A 92 13.74 -8.29 -1.21
N VAL A 93 13.81 -7.09 -0.62
CA VAL A 93 13.12 -6.74 0.62
C VAL A 93 11.61 -6.64 0.36
N LEU A 94 11.19 -6.00 -0.72
CA LEU A 94 9.79 -5.90 -1.10
C LEU A 94 9.18 -7.28 -1.39
N ALA A 95 9.90 -8.17 -2.07
CA ALA A 95 9.49 -9.56 -2.30
C ALA A 95 9.22 -10.29 -0.96
N LYS A 96 10.14 -10.15 0.01
CA LYS A 96 9.97 -10.76 1.34
C LYS A 96 8.80 -10.14 2.10
N ILE A 97 8.66 -8.82 2.10
CA ILE A 97 7.53 -8.10 2.73
C ILE A 97 6.20 -8.61 2.15
N ALA A 98 6.06 -8.64 0.83
CA ALA A 98 4.85 -9.09 0.16
C ALA A 98 4.54 -10.56 0.49
N SER A 99 5.51 -11.46 0.40
CA SER A 99 5.31 -12.88 0.80
C SER A 99 4.92 -13.03 2.27
N THR A 100 5.41 -12.14 3.14
CA THR A 100 5.08 -12.17 4.57
C THR A 100 3.64 -11.74 4.80
N ILE A 101 3.21 -10.64 4.18
CA ILE A 101 1.83 -10.17 4.24
C ILE A 101 0.88 -11.21 3.63
N ASP A 102 1.27 -11.81 2.51
CA ASP A 102 0.48 -12.84 1.85
C ASP A 102 0.26 -14.04 2.78
N ASN A 103 1.32 -14.55 3.42
CA ASN A 103 1.24 -15.62 4.42
C ASN A 103 0.40 -15.25 5.64
N ILE A 104 0.56 -14.03 6.20
CA ILE A 104 -0.26 -13.55 7.33
C ILE A 104 -1.74 -13.49 6.93
N SER A 105 -2.01 -13.08 5.70
CA SER A 105 -3.37 -12.96 5.18
C SER A 105 -4.00 -14.30 4.78
N GLY A 106 -3.18 -15.34 4.56
CA GLY A 106 -3.61 -16.62 4.00
C GLY A 106 -3.87 -16.57 2.50
N GLY A 107 -3.00 -15.93 1.72
CA GLY A 107 -3.10 -15.87 0.26
C GLY A 107 -4.03 -14.78 -0.28
N ARG A 108 -4.32 -13.74 0.51
CA ARG A 108 -5.30 -12.69 0.17
C ARG A 108 -4.65 -11.39 -0.31
N LEU A 109 -3.33 -11.30 -0.35
CA LEU A 109 -2.64 -10.12 -0.87
C LEU A 109 -2.84 -10.03 -2.39
N ILE A 110 -3.22 -8.84 -2.86
CA ILE A 110 -3.10 -8.45 -4.26
C ILE A 110 -1.88 -7.55 -4.36
N PHE A 111 -0.81 -8.07 -4.96
CA PHE A 111 0.45 -7.37 -5.12
C PHE A 111 0.48 -6.62 -6.45
N ASP A 112 0.48 -5.28 -6.37
CA ASP A 112 0.74 -4.40 -7.50
C ASP A 112 1.97 -3.54 -7.22
N ILE A 113 2.80 -3.33 -8.24
CA ILE A 113 4.02 -2.51 -8.17
C ILE A 113 4.06 -1.56 -9.37
N GLY A 114 4.50 -0.33 -9.13
CA GLY A 114 4.59 0.69 -10.16
C GLY A 114 5.93 1.44 -10.16
N LEU A 115 6.12 2.20 -11.22
CA LEU A 115 7.33 2.99 -11.52
C LEU A 115 7.67 4.05 -10.46
N CYS A 116 6.71 4.34 -9.58
CA CYS A 116 6.62 5.58 -8.81
C CYS A 116 6.50 6.80 -9.71
N TRP A 117 6.06 7.94 -9.17
CA TRP A 117 5.88 9.12 -10.01
C TRP A 117 5.89 10.43 -9.24
N TYR A 118 5.51 10.41 -7.96
CA TYR A 118 5.29 11.64 -7.20
C TYR A 118 6.59 12.17 -6.56
N GLN A 119 7.43 12.80 -7.38
CA GLN A 119 8.76 13.32 -7.03
C GLN A 119 8.85 14.12 -5.71
N LYS A 120 7.75 14.74 -5.28
CA LYS A 120 7.72 15.50 -4.02
C LYS A 120 8.04 14.63 -2.81
N GLU A 121 7.51 13.41 -2.75
CA GLU A 121 7.74 12.52 -1.60
C GLU A 121 9.19 12.02 -1.55
N PHE A 122 9.79 11.76 -2.71
CA PHE A 122 11.21 11.46 -2.85
C PHE A 122 12.08 12.57 -2.26
N LYS A 123 11.81 13.83 -2.64
CA LYS A 123 12.54 14.98 -2.11
C LYS A 123 12.37 15.12 -0.59
N GLN A 124 11.17 14.89 -0.05
CA GLN A 124 10.91 15.04 1.38
C GLN A 124 11.54 13.94 2.23
N TYR A 125 11.65 12.72 1.70
CA TYR A 125 12.24 11.58 2.39
C TYR A 125 13.74 11.38 2.09
N GLY A 126 14.33 12.25 1.26
CA GLY A 126 15.75 12.12 0.87
C GLY A 126 16.03 10.91 -0.03
N ILE A 127 15.02 10.42 -0.74
CA ILE A 127 15.15 9.29 -1.67
C ILE A 127 15.54 9.84 -3.05
N PRO A 128 16.56 9.27 -3.71
CA PRO A 128 16.89 9.65 -5.09
C PRO A 128 15.68 9.45 -6.02
N PHE A 129 15.48 10.39 -6.93
CA PHE A 129 14.45 10.28 -7.98
C PHE A 129 15.13 10.29 -9.35
N PRO A 130 15.52 9.10 -9.87
CA PRO A 130 16.22 8.98 -11.15
C PRO A 130 15.40 9.43 -12.35
N HIS A 131 16.07 9.58 -13.50
CA HIS A 131 15.41 9.85 -14.77
C HIS A 131 14.41 8.75 -15.13
N TYR A 132 13.40 9.08 -15.94
CA TYR A 132 12.32 8.16 -16.31
C TYR A 132 12.84 6.79 -16.80
N ASP A 133 13.81 6.78 -17.72
CA ASP A 133 14.35 5.56 -18.31
C ASP A 133 15.05 4.66 -17.28
N GLU A 134 15.78 5.27 -16.33
CA GLU A 134 16.42 4.55 -15.24
C GLU A 134 15.39 3.91 -14.31
N ARG A 135 14.29 4.62 -14.01
CA ARG A 135 13.21 4.09 -13.20
C ARG A 135 12.49 2.94 -13.92
N LEU A 136 12.31 3.05 -15.23
CA LEU A 136 11.66 2.02 -16.03
C LEU A 136 12.48 0.74 -16.04
N LYS A 137 13.78 0.86 -16.30
CA LYS A 137 14.72 -0.25 -16.22
C LYS A 137 14.76 -0.87 -14.81
N ALA A 138 14.77 -0.03 -13.77
CA ALA A 138 14.73 -0.51 -12.39
C ALA A 138 13.42 -1.25 -12.07
N LEU A 139 12.28 -0.88 -12.68
CA LEU A 139 11.02 -1.60 -12.52
C LEU A 139 11.08 -2.98 -13.20
N GLU A 140 11.62 -3.06 -14.41
CA GLU A 140 11.84 -4.32 -15.12
C GLU A 140 12.73 -5.27 -14.30
N GLU A 141 13.88 -4.79 -13.82
CA GLU A 141 14.79 -5.56 -12.97
C GLU A 141 14.13 -6.01 -11.67
N SER A 142 13.37 -5.12 -11.01
CA SER A 142 12.63 -5.46 -9.80
C SER A 142 11.59 -6.54 -10.01
N LEU A 143 10.82 -6.48 -11.11
CA LEU A 143 9.82 -7.50 -11.44
C LEU A 143 10.47 -8.88 -11.60
N GLU A 144 11.60 -8.95 -12.32
CA GLU A 144 12.34 -10.20 -12.45
C GLU A 144 12.81 -10.74 -11.10
N ILE A 145 13.41 -9.89 -10.27
CA ILE A 145 13.94 -10.27 -8.95
C ILE A 145 12.81 -10.78 -8.06
N ILE A 146 11.69 -10.04 -8.01
CA ILE A 146 10.55 -10.36 -7.14
C ILE A 146 9.93 -11.69 -7.56
N ILE A 147 9.66 -11.87 -8.86
CA ILE A 147 9.08 -13.12 -9.39
C ILE A 147 10.01 -14.29 -9.11
N LYS A 148 11.30 -14.18 -9.44
CA LYS A 148 12.31 -15.23 -9.17
C LYS A 148 12.37 -15.58 -7.69
N SER A 149 12.26 -14.59 -6.80
CA SER A 149 12.29 -14.79 -5.35
C SER A 149 11.09 -15.59 -4.81
N TRP A 150 9.96 -15.62 -5.52
CA TRP A 150 8.76 -16.35 -5.09
C TRP A 150 8.62 -17.74 -5.70
N ILE A 151 9.19 -17.97 -6.88
CA ILE A 151 9.03 -19.23 -7.62
C ILE A 151 10.22 -20.18 -7.48
N GLN A 152 11.38 -19.71 -7.03
CA GLN A 152 12.54 -20.58 -6.83
C GLN A 152 12.42 -21.30 -5.49
N ASP A 153 12.31 -22.63 -5.54
CA ASP A 153 12.52 -23.50 -4.40
C ASP A 153 14.02 -23.50 -4.05
N TYR A 154 14.35 -23.28 -2.76
CA TYR A 154 15.72 -23.33 -2.25
C TYR A 154 16.22 -24.77 -2.12
#